data_AF-A0A4S2L5G1-F1
#
_entry.id   AF-A0A4S2L5G1-F1
#
_cell.length_a   1.000
_cell.length_b   1.000
_cell.length_c   1.000
_cell.angle_alpha   90.00
_cell.angle_beta   90.00
_cell.angle_gamma   90.00
#
_symmetry.space_group_name_H-M   'P 1'
#
loop_
_entity.id
_entity.type
_entity.pdbx_description
1 polymer ?
#
loop_
_entity_poly.entity_id
_entity_poly.type
_entity_poly.pdbx_seq_one_letter_code
_entity_poly.pdbx_strand_id
1 'polypeptide(L)'
;MSSIDKALRLLRSYPRVCLFNVADLPRSRPPRYRGLNRKKKGLSHRGMSQFQAWPPLGQVGPKMPFYLSVPKEPYNTDVASRRSLARISLLELQRMIDLDRIDPREPIDLTTICNTNLYKLDVEHKRHYGFQLTDEGCDIFVTPVNIEVQYASEPVIAAVERAGGVITTRFYDLFSVWAKCDPASFFRRGFPIPKAKLPPP
;
A
#
# COMPACT_ATOMS: atom_id res chain seq x y z
N MET A 1 -7.56 -7.49 41.35
CA MET A 1 -6.26 -7.94 40.80
C MET A 1 -6.38 -8.08 39.31
N SER A 2 -5.56 -7.34 38.56
CA SER A 2 -5.54 -7.39 37.10
C SER A 2 -5.16 -8.79 36.62
N SER A 3 -5.58 -9.16 35.40
CA SER A 3 -5.14 -10.41 34.75
C SER A 3 -3.62 -10.49 34.67
N ILE A 4 -2.96 -9.34 34.50
CA ILE A 4 -1.50 -9.20 34.47
C ILE A 4 -0.88 -9.62 35.81
N ASP A 5 -1.40 -9.13 36.93
CA ASP A 5 -0.87 -9.47 38.27
C ASP A 5 -1.00 -10.96 38.58
N LYS A 6 -2.11 -11.57 38.14
CA LYS A 6 -2.34 -13.01 38.28
C LYS A 6 -1.31 -13.80 37.46
N ALA A 7 -1.06 -13.40 36.21
CA ALA A 7 -0.06 -14.03 35.35
C ALA A 7 1.37 -13.90 35.93
N LEU A 8 1.75 -12.73 36.43
CA LEU A 8 3.06 -12.50 37.04
C LEU A 8 3.26 -13.32 38.33
N ARG A 9 2.22 -13.48 39.16
CA ARG A 9 2.30 -14.38 40.33
C ARG A 9 2.44 -15.83 39.94
N LEU A 10 1.72 -16.28 38.91
CA LEU A 10 1.86 -17.64 38.39
C LEU A 10 3.28 -17.90 37.88
N LEU A 11 3.88 -16.96 37.13
CA LEU A 11 5.26 -17.09 36.64
C LEU A 11 6.29 -17.26 37.77
N ARG A 12 6.05 -16.72 38.98
CA ARG A 12 6.93 -16.93 40.14
C ARG A 12 6.89 -18.36 40.69
N SER A 13 5.77 -19.06 40.51
CA SER A 13 5.61 -20.45 40.95
C SER A 13 6.08 -21.49 39.92
N TYR A 14 6.20 -21.11 38.65
CA TYR A 14 6.66 -21.98 37.58
C TYR A 14 8.19 -22.04 37.48
N PRO A 15 8.77 -23.09 36.86
CA PRO A 15 10.21 -23.17 36.64
C PRO A 15 10.71 -21.99 35.78
N ARG A 16 12.01 -21.71 35.87
CA ARG A 16 12.65 -20.67 35.04
C ARG A 16 12.43 -20.96 33.55
N VAL A 17 12.07 -19.93 32.79
CA VAL A 17 11.96 -20.01 31.32
C VAL A 17 13.35 -20.32 30.75
N CYS A 18 13.44 -21.37 29.93
CA CYS A 18 14.68 -21.85 29.32
C CYS A 18 14.39 -22.35 27.90
N LEU A 19 15.43 -22.53 27.07
CA LEU A 19 15.25 -22.97 25.68
C LEU A 19 14.46 -24.28 25.53
N PHE A 20 14.48 -25.14 26.56
CA PHE A 20 13.78 -26.42 26.55
C PHE A 20 12.28 -26.32 26.82
N ASN A 21 11.79 -25.25 27.47
CA ASN A 21 10.37 -25.09 27.81
C ASN A 21 9.62 -24.08 26.92
N VAL A 22 10.29 -23.52 25.92
CA VAL A 22 9.66 -22.70 24.89
C VAL A 22 8.95 -23.62 23.90
N ALA A 23 7.65 -23.42 23.73
CA ALA A 23 6.84 -24.11 22.74
C ALA A 23 6.05 -23.09 21.92
N ASP A 24 5.78 -23.43 20.65
CA ASP A 24 4.91 -22.62 19.82
C ASP A 24 3.49 -22.59 20.39
N LEU A 25 2.75 -21.51 20.11
CA LEU A 25 1.32 -21.44 20.42
C LEU A 25 0.60 -22.65 19.81
N PRO A 26 -0.34 -23.30 20.54
CA PRO A 26 -1.03 -24.47 20.03
C PRO A 26 -1.71 -24.11 18.70
N ARG A 27 -1.52 -24.96 17.68
CA ARG A 27 -2.05 -24.80 16.30
C ARG A 27 -1.44 -23.67 15.46
N SER A 28 -0.48 -22.90 15.96
CA SER A 28 0.24 -21.90 15.14
C SER A 28 1.01 -22.54 13.99
N ARG A 29 1.55 -23.74 14.23
CA ARG A 29 2.17 -24.58 13.20
C ARG A 29 1.25 -25.76 12.90
N PRO A 30 0.67 -25.84 11.69
CA PRO A 30 -0.09 -27.02 11.33
C PRO A 30 0.86 -28.23 11.34
N PRO A 31 0.38 -29.42 11.75
CA PRO A 31 1.20 -30.61 11.71
C PRO A 31 1.66 -30.86 10.28
N ARG A 32 2.88 -31.40 10.12
CA ARG A 32 3.40 -31.78 8.80
C ARG A 32 2.38 -32.69 8.10
N TYR A 33 2.00 -32.33 6.88
CA TYR A 33 1.07 -33.14 6.08
C TYR A 33 1.71 -34.50 5.79
N ARG A 34 1.13 -35.57 6.33
CA ARG A 34 1.61 -36.95 6.17
C ARG A 34 0.93 -37.68 5.00
N GLY A 35 0.22 -36.96 4.14
CA GLY A 35 -0.69 -37.55 3.17
C GLY A 35 -2.06 -37.87 3.76
N LEU A 36 -3.10 -37.91 2.92
CA LEU A 36 -4.40 -38.42 3.32
C LEU A 36 -4.34 -39.95 3.50
N ASN A 37 -4.73 -40.43 4.68
CA ASN A 37 -4.96 -41.86 4.97
C ASN A 37 -6.27 -42.35 4.32
N ARG A 38 -6.36 -42.23 2.99
CA ARG A 38 -7.47 -42.73 2.19
C ARG A 38 -6.88 -43.45 0.99
N LYS A 39 -7.48 -44.57 0.56
CA LYS A 39 -7.00 -45.40 -0.57
C LYS A 39 -6.68 -44.59 -1.83
N LYS A 40 -7.43 -43.52 -2.10
CA LYS A 40 -7.26 -42.65 -3.28
C LYS A 40 -6.62 -41.29 -2.96
N LYS A 41 -6.13 -41.07 -1.73
CA LYS A 41 -5.45 -39.83 -1.28
C LYS A 41 -6.18 -38.51 -1.60
N GLY A 42 -7.52 -38.53 -1.63
CA GLY A 42 -8.34 -37.36 -1.96
C GLY A 42 -8.65 -37.19 -3.45
N LEU A 43 -8.14 -38.07 -4.31
CA LEU A 43 -8.45 -38.11 -5.73
C LEU A 43 -9.62 -39.06 -6.02
N SER A 44 -10.27 -38.87 -7.17
CA SER A 44 -11.36 -39.75 -7.61
C SER A 44 -10.85 -41.05 -8.28
N HIS A 45 -11.75 -41.90 -8.77
CA HIS A 45 -11.39 -43.15 -9.46
C HIS A 45 -11.32 -42.95 -10.97
N ARG A 46 -10.16 -43.21 -11.58
CA ARG A 46 -9.88 -43.00 -13.00
C ARG A 46 -10.12 -41.54 -13.42
N GLY A 47 -9.84 -41.24 -14.69
CA GLY A 47 -10.06 -39.91 -15.26
C GLY A 47 -9.08 -38.84 -14.78
N MET A 48 -9.35 -37.60 -15.17
CA MET A 48 -8.42 -36.47 -15.06
C MET A 48 -8.03 -36.14 -13.63
N SER A 49 -8.94 -36.32 -12.66
CA SER A 49 -8.66 -36.15 -11.23
C SER A 49 -7.55 -37.09 -10.73
N GLN A 50 -7.55 -38.36 -11.14
CA GLN A 50 -6.54 -39.31 -10.69
C GLN A 50 -5.18 -39.05 -11.36
N PHE A 51 -5.19 -38.79 -12.67
CA PHE A 51 -3.96 -38.56 -13.44
C PHE A 51 -3.44 -37.13 -13.36
N GLN A 52 -4.15 -36.24 -12.64
CA GLN A 52 -3.87 -34.80 -12.57
C GLN A 52 -3.77 -34.15 -13.98
N ALA A 53 -4.48 -34.72 -14.94
CA ALA A 53 -4.47 -34.32 -16.33
C ALA A 53 -5.64 -33.37 -16.62
N TRP A 54 -5.85 -32.38 -15.76
CA TRP A 54 -6.93 -31.41 -15.93
C TRP A 54 -6.62 -30.48 -17.11
N PRO A 55 -7.65 -30.06 -17.88
CA PRO A 55 -7.47 -29.02 -18.88
C PRO A 55 -7.11 -27.68 -18.19
N PRO A 56 -6.55 -26.71 -18.94
CA PRO A 56 -6.26 -25.38 -18.40
C PRO A 56 -7.53 -24.73 -17.83
N LEU A 57 -7.33 -23.86 -16.84
CA LEU A 57 -8.42 -23.12 -16.20
C LEU A 57 -9.22 -22.33 -17.25
N GLY A 58 -10.55 -22.46 -17.20
CA GLY A 58 -11.47 -21.77 -18.11
C GLY A 58 -11.95 -22.59 -19.30
N GLN A 59 -11.38 -23.76 -19.57
CA GLN A 59 -11.85 -24.66 -20.64
C GLN A 59 -13.20 -25.30 -20.27
N VAL A 60 -14.23 -25.09 -21.09
CA VAL A 60 -15.57 -25.68 -20.90
C VAL A 60 -15.83 -26.79 -21.94
N GLY A 61 -15.00 -27.84 -21.89
CA GLY A 61 -15.14 -29.01 -22.77
C GLY A 61 -15.19 -28.62 -24.26
N PRO A 62 -16.24 -29.03 -25.02
CA PRO A 62 -16.41 -28.67 -26.43
C PRO A 62 -17.05 -27.29 -26.67
N LYS A 63 -17.50 -26.60 -25.61
CA LYS A 63 -18.14 -25.28 -25.73
C LYS A 63 -17.08 -24.19 -25.76
N MET A 64 -17.44 -23.06 -26.37
CA MET A 64 -16.62 -21.84 -26.31
C MET A 64 -16.49 -21.37 -24.84
N PRO A 65 -15.26 -21.19 -24.33
CA PRO A 65 -15.03 -20.63 -23.01
C PRO A 65 -15.68 -19.26 -22.79
N PHE A 66 -16.13 -19.00 -21.56
CA PHE A 66 -16.82 -17.74 -21.23
C PHE A 66 -15.98 -16.50 -21.56
N TYR A 67 -14.68 -16.51 -21.22
CA TYR A 67 -13.77 -15.39 -21.46
C TYR A 67 -13.50 -15.09 -22.95
N LEU A 68 -13.87 -16.00 -23.85
CA LEU A 68 -13.84 -15.80 -25.31
C LEU A 68 -15.22 -15.42 -25.87
N SER A 69 -16.29 -15.81 -25.18
CA SER A 69 -17.67 -15.51 -25.60
C SER A 69 -18.04 -14.03 -25.43
N VAL A 70 -17.42 -13.35 -24.48
CA VAL A 70 -17.63 -11.91 -24.22
C VAL A 70 -16.87 -11.11 -25.28
N PRO A 71 -17.50 -10.11 -25.95
CA PRO A 71 -16.80 -9.27 -26.91
C PRO A 71 -15.65 -8.52 -26.26
N LYS A 72 -14.60 -8.25 -27.03
CA LYS A 72 -13.42 -7.54 -26.54
C LYS A 72 -13.73 -6.03 -26.46
N GLU A 73 -13.87 -5.53 -25.24
CA GLU A 73 -13.93 -4.09 -24.96
C GLU A 73 -12.57 -3.56 -24.45
N PRO A 74 -12.11 -2.39 -24.93
CA PRO A 74 -10.79 -1.84 -24.60
C PRO A 74 -10.73 -1.16 -23.22
N TYR A 75 -11.23 -1.78 -22.16
CA TYR A 75 -11.31 -1.15 -20.81
C TYR A 75 -9.96 -0.72 -20.21
N ASN A 76 -8.86 -1.34 -20.65
CA ASN A 76 -7.52 -1.20 -20.03
C ASN A 76 -6.43 -0.81 -21.04
N THR A 77 -6.78 -0.26 -22.21
CA THR A 77 -5.80 0.12 -23.24
C THR A 77 -4.84 1.22 -22.78
N ASP A 78 -5.30 2.11 -21.91
CA ASP A 78 -4.57 3.25 -21.37
C ASP A 78 -3.86 2.95 -20.04
N VAL A 79 -3.89 1.72 -19.52
CA VAL A 79 -3.26 1.39 -18.21
C VAL A 79 -1.79 1.81 -18.15
N ALA A 80 -1.07 1.69 -19.27
CA ALA A 80 0.33 2.12 -19.35
C ALA A 80 0.52 3.64 -19.50
N SER A 81 -0.50 4.40 -19.92
CA SER A 81 -0.42 5.86 -20.04
C SER A 81 -1.09 6.60 -18.88
N ARG A 82 -1.91 5.92 -18.08
CA ARG A 82 -2.56 6.46 -16.87
C ARG A 82 -1.50 7.02 -15.90
N ARG A 83 -1.70 8.26 -15.48
CA ARG A 83 -0.90 8.92 -14.44
C ARG A 83 -1.60 8.74 -13.11
N SER A 84 -1.31 7.64 -12.44
CA SER A 84 -1.90 7.35 -11.13
C SER A 84 -1.30 8.27 -10.07
N LEU A 85 -2.14 8.82 -9.20
CA LEU A 85 -1.75 9.61 -8.04
C LEU A 85 -2.26 8.90 -6.79
N ALA A 86 -1.43 8.85 -5.75
CA ALA A 86 -1.84 8.38 -4.44
C ALA A 86 -2.72 9.43 -3.77
N ARG A 87 -3.84 9.02 -3.17
CA ARG A 87 -4.79 9.95 -2.57
C ARG A 87 -4.45 10.17 -1.10
N ILE A 88 -4.51 11.43 -0.66
CA ILE A 88 -4.35 11.83 0.73
C ILE A 88 -5.50 12.78 1.06
N SER A 89 -6.24 12.51 2.14
CA SER A 89 -7.31 13.40 2.59
C SER A 89 -6.79 14.57 3.41
N LEU A 90 -7.51 15.69 3.40
CA LEU A 90 -7.24 16.81 4.32
C LEU A 90 -7.40 16.38 5.78
N LEU A 91 -8.31 15.46 6.07
CA LEU A 91 -8.45 14.86 7.40
C LEU A 91 -7.18 14.13 7.85
N GLU A 92 -6.59 13.32 6.99
CA GLU A 92 -5.33 12.63 7.27
C GLU A 92 -4.16 13.61 7.38
N LEU A 93 -4.13 14.65 6.53
CA LEU A 93 -3.14 15.72 6.60
C LEU A 93 -3.20 16.42 7.97
N GLN A 94 -4.39 16.85 8.39
CA GLN A 94 -4.61 17.48 9.70
C GLN A 94 -4.16 16.54 10.82
N ARG A 95 -4.56 15.26 10.76
CA ARG A 95 -4.15 14.26 11.77
C ARG A 95 -2.63 14.08 11.82
N MET A 96 -1.93 14.11 10.69
CA MET A 96 -0.47 14.00 10.66
C MET A 96 0.20 15.21 11.32
N ILE A 97 -0.39 16.39 11.16
CA ILE A 97 0.06 17.61 11.83
C ILE A 97 -0.21 17.54 13.34
N ASP A 98 -1.43 17.16 13.74
CA ASP A 98 -1.83 17.09 15.16
C ASP A 98 -0.99 16.06 15.95
N LEU A 99 -0.48 15.02 15.26
CA LEU A 99 0.41 14.02 15.82
C LEU A 99 1.90 14.40 15.74
N ASP A 100 2.21 15.65 15.36
CA ASP A 100 3.57 16.19 15.17
C ASP A 100 4.43 15.32 14.23
N ARG A 101 3.82 14.66 13.23
CA ARG A 101 4.56 13.90 12.20
C ARG A 101 5.04 14.79 11.06
N ILE A 102 4.33 15.88 10.82
CA ILE A 102 4.65 16.88 9.80
C ILE A 102 4.61 18.24 10.50
N ASP A 103 5.68 19.01 10.38
CA ASP A 103 5.71 20.40 10.86
C ASP A 103 5.04 21.31 9.80
N PRO A 104 3.94 22.00 10.13
CA PRO A 104 3.25 22.90 9.19
C PRO A 104 4.02 24.22 8.92
N ARG A 105 5.09 24.51 9.68
CA ARG A 105 5.93 25.70 9.50
C ARG A 105 6.87 25.58 8.32
N GLU A 106 7.20 24.36 7.93
CA GLU A 106 8.04 24.05 6.78
C GLU A 106 7.18 23.78 5.54
N PRO A 107 7.70 24.01 4.33
CA PRO A 107 7.00 23.63 3.11
C PRO A 107 6.81 22.10 3.05
N ILE A 108 5.55 21.68 2.92
CA ILE A 108 5.16 20.28 2.84
C ILE A 108 5.30 19.81 1.39
N ASP A 109 6.41 19.13 1.13
CA ASP A 109 6.73 18.51 -0.14
C ASP A 109 6.37 17.02 -0.17
N LEU A 110 6.39 16.40 -1.36
CA LEU A 110 6.29 14.95 -1.55
C LEU A 110 7.27 14.15 -0.65
N THR A 111 8.48 14.67 -0.44
CA THR A 111 9.49 14.07 0.47
C THR A 111 9.00 14.03 1.92
N THR A 112 8.41 15.12 2.41
CA THR A 112 7.93 15.24 3.79
C THR A 112 6.84 14.21 4.08
N ILE A 113 5.92 14.04 3.12
CA ILE A 113 4.83 13.07 3.21
C ILE A 113 5.39 11.64 3.19
N CYS A 114 6.31 11.31 2.29
CA CYS A 114 6.94 9.98 2.22
C CYS A 114 7.77 9.66 3.48
N ASN A 115 8.43 10.66 4.07
CA ASN A 115 9.24 10.50 5.29
C ASN A 115 8.40 10.07 6.51
N THR A 116 7.10 10.34 6.52
CA THR A 116 6.18 9.83 7.57
C THR A 116 6.07 8.30 7.59
N ASN A 117 6.54 7.62 6.52
CA ASN A 117 6.42 6.18 6.27
C ASN A 117 4.99 5.64 6.21
N LEU A 118 3.97 6.50 6.22
CA LEU A 118 2.57 6.13 6.09
C LEU A 118 2.20 5.91 4.62
N TYR A 119 2.68 6.80 3.76
CA TYR A 119 2.46 6.75 2.32
C TYR A 119 3.73 6.38 1.59
N LYS A 120 3.68 5.31 0.79
CA LYS A 120 4.79 4.86 -0.05
C LYS A 120 4.36 4.93 -1.51
N LEU A 121 5.09 5.68 -2.31
CA LEU A 121 4.86 5.78 -3.74
C LEU A 121 5.55 4.60 -4.45
N ASP A 122 4.73 3.72 -5.01
CA ASP A 122 5.16 2.65 -5.90
C ASP A 122 5.38 3.18 -7.32
N VAL A 123 6.62 3.57 -7.60
CA VAL A 123 7.05 4.10 -8.90
C VAL A 123 7.25 2.98 -9.93
N GLU A 124 7.69 1.79 -9.50
CA GLU A 124 8.09 0.70 -10.40
C GLU A 124 6.89 -0.06 -10.97
N HIS A 125 5.92 -0.45 -10.15
CA HIS A 125 4.81 -1.28 -10.59
C HIS A 125 3.55 -0.46 -10.90
N LYS A 126 3.22 0.51 -10.04
CA LYS A 126 1.98 1.30 -10.17
C LYS A 126 2.17 2.64 -10.87
N ARG A 127 3.43 3.03 -11.12
CA ARG A 127 3.81 4.28 -11.79
C ARG A 127 3.15 5.49 -11.14
N HIS A 128 3.23 5.58 -9.81
CA HIS A 128 2.68 6.73 -9.10
C HIS A 128 3.49 7.99 -9.40
N TYR A 129 2.81 9.03 -9.87
CA TYR A 129 3.42 10.32 -10.21
C TYR A 129 3.45 11.30 -9.03
N GLY A 130 2.85 10.94 -7.89
CA GLY A 130 2.81 11.73 -6.67
C GLY A 130 1.47 11.60 -5.95
N PHE A 131 1.04 12.68 -5.31
CA PHE A 131 -0.13 12.76 -4.46
C PHE A 131 -1.23 13.65 -5.05
N GLN A 132 -2.46 13.20 -4.83
CA GLN A 132 -3.71 13.92 -5.03
C GLN A 132 -4.29 14.21 -3.65
N LEU A 133 -4.56 15.49 -3.35
CA LEU A 133 -5.34 15.84 -2.17
C LEU A 133 -6.84 15.65 -2.44
N THR A 134 -7.53 15.00 -1.51
CA THR A 134 -8.98 14.79 -1.53
C THR A 134 -9.69 15.68 -0.52
N ASP A 135 -10.96 15.96 -0.81
CA ASP A 135 -11.87 16.87 -0.10
C ASP A 135 -12.43 16.32 1.22
N GLU A 136 -12.07 15.09 1.57
CA GLU A 136 -12.44 14.49 2.84
C GLU A 136 -11.79 15.25 4.00
N GLY A 137 -12.62 15.84 4.86
CA GLY A 137 -12.19 16.65 6.00
C GLY A 137 -12.05 18.14 5.73
N CYS A 138 -12.54 18.66 4.60
CA CYS A 138 -12.53 20.10 4.29
C CYS A 138 -13.07 20.98 5.44
N ASP A 139 -14.14 20.56 6.12
CA ASP A 139 -14.78 21.35 7.19
C ASP A 139 -13.95 21.40 8.48
N ILE A 140 -13.13 20.37 8.72
CA ILE A 140 -12.36 20.18 9.95
C ILE A 140 -10.95 20.76 9.82
N PHE A 141 -10.45 20.94 8.59
CA PHE A 141 -9.11 21.45 8.34
C PHE A 141 -8.96 22.90 8.82
N VAL A 142 -7.99 23.15 9.72
CA VAL A 142 -7.77 24.48 10.35
C VAL A 142 -6.32 24.95 10.21
N THR A 143 -5.36 24.05 10.02
CA THR A 143 -3.95 24.44 10.06
C THR A 143 -3.51 25.17 8.78
N PRO A 144 -2.91 26.36 8.86
CA PRO A 144 -2.28 26.99 7.71
C PRO A 144 -1.04 26.21 7.30
N VAL A 145 -1.00 25.73 6.06
CA VAL A 145 0.11 24.95 5.51
C VAL A 145 0.56 25.51 4.18
N ASN A 146 1.87 25.46 3.89
CA ASN A 146 2.39 25.66 2.55
C ASN A 146 2.68 24.29 1.94
N ILE A 147 1.81 23.81 1.05
CA ILE A 147 1.86 22.44 0.55
C ILE A 147 2.06 22.39 -0.98
N GLU A 148 2.97 21.52 -1.40
CA GLU A 148 3.24 21.23 -2.81
C GLU A 148 2.72 19.83 -3.18
N VAL A 149 1.69 19.76 -4.02
CA VAL A 149 1.08 18.50 -4.48
C VAL A 149 1.00 18.43 -6.00
N GLN A 150 0.67 17.26 -6.56
CA GLN A 150 0.60 17.10 -8.01
C GLN A 150 -0.79 17.44 -8.54
N TYR A 151 -1.83 17.19 -7.73
CA TYR A 151 -3.20 17.51 -8.06
C TYR A 151 -3.99 17.84 -6.79
N ALA A 152 -4.87 18.82 -6.90
CA ALA A 152 -5.85 19.17 -5.88
C ALA A 152 -7.15 19.58 -6.57
N SER A 153 -8.29 19.27 -5.95
CA SER A 153 -9.59 19.72 -6.41
C SER A 153 -9.90 21.13 -5.90
N GLU A 154 -10.79 21.84 -6.58
CA GLU A 154 -11.24 23.19 -6.19
C GLU A 154 -11.72 23.32 -4.73
N PRO A 155 -12.56 22.41 -4.18
CA PRO A 155 -12.95 22.50 -2.76
C PRO A 155 -11.78 22.35 -1.79
N VAL A 156 -10.77 21.56 -2.16
CA VAL A 156 -9.55 21.38 -1.35
C VAL A 156 -8.74 22.66 -1.34
N ILE A 157 -8.55 23.29 -2.51
CA ILE A 157 -7.84 24.57 -2.64
C ILE A 157 -8.51 25.62 -1.75
N ALA A 158 -9.84 25.76 -1.87
CA ALA A 158 -10.61 26.69 -1.07
C ALA A 158 -10.50 26.41 0.45
N ALA A 159 -10.48 25.14 0.87
CA ALA A 159 -10.33 24.78 2.28
C ALA A 159 -8.94 25.15 2.83
N VAL A 160 -7.87 24.90 2.06
CA VAL A 160 -6.49 25.24 2.46
C VAL A 160 -6.29 26.76 2.51
N GLU A 161 -6.77 27.50 1.51
CA GLU A 161 -6.66 28.96 1.47
C GLU A 161 -7.51 29.63 2.56
N ARG A 162 -8.69 29.09 2.86
CA ARG A 162 -9.53 29.54 4.00
C ARG A 162 -8.83 29.38 5.34
N ALA A 163 -8.04 28.33 5.53
CA ALA A 163 -7.21 28.14 6.72
C ALA A 163 -6.00 29.10 6.77
N GLY A 164 -5.74 29.86 5.70
CA GLY A 164 -4.57 30.75 5.57
C GLY A 164 -3.32 30.06 5.04
N GLY A 165 -3.47 28.88 4.41
CA GLY A 165 -2.40 28.15 3.75
C GLY A 165 -2.19 28.58 2.29
N VAL A 166 -1.18 27.99 1.66
CA VAL A 166 -0.85 28.14 0.24
C VAL A 166 -0.70 26.75 -0.36
N ILE A 167 -1.36 26.52 -1.51
CA ILE A 167 -1.25 25.27 -2.25
C ILE A 167 -0.57 25.52 -3.60
N THR A 168 0.43 24.72 -3.91
CA THR A 168 1.16 24.79 -5.18
C THR A 168 1.09 23.44 -5.89
N THR A 169 0.74 23.46 -7.17
CA THR A 169 0.71 22.25 -7.98
C THR A 169 2.00 22.12 -8.79
N ARG A 170 2.73 21.02 -8.61
CA ARG A 170 3.98 20.77 -9.34
C ARG A 170 4.01 19.41 -10.00
N PHE A 171 4.46 19.39 -11.25
CA PHE A 171 4.71 18.16 -11.99
C PHE A 171 6.07 17.56 -11.65
N TYR A 172 6.10 16.24 -11.47
CA TYR A 172 7.32 15.44 -11.38
C TYR A 172 7.28 14.30 -12.40
N ASP A 173 8.42 14.06 -13.06
CA ASP A 173 8.61 12.83 -13.82
C ASP A 173 8.88 11.66 -12.86
N LEU A 174 8.64 10.42 -13.33
CA LEU A 174 8.80 9.23 -12.48
C LEU A 174 10.20 9.12 -11.86
N PHE A 175 11.23 9.56 -12.57
CA PHE A 175 12.60 9.54 -12.04
C PHE A 175 12.81 10.55 -10.91
N SER A 176 12.22 11.75 -10.99
CA SER A 176 12.23 12.71 -9.88
C SER A 176 11.38 12.23 -8.71
N VAL A 177 10.21 11.63 -8.95
CA VAL A 177 9.39 11.04 -7.87
C VAL A 177 10.17 9.95 -7.16
N TRP A 178 10.87 9.10 -7.91
CA TRP A 178 11.69 8.04 -7.34
C TRP A 178 12.81 8.59 -6.45
N ALA A 179 13.50 9.63 -6.92
CA ALA A 179 14.53 10.32 -6.13
C ALA A 179 13.97 11.02 -4.87
N LYS A 180 12.77 11.62 -4.96
CA LYS A 180 12.11 12.31 -3.84
C LYS A 180 11.41 11.36 -2.86
N CYS A 181 10.95 10.19 -3.30
CA CYS A 181 10.22 9.26 -2.45
C CYS A 181 11.12 8.65 -1.35
N ASP A 182 12.36 8.32 -1.69
CA ASP A 182 13.37 7.86 -0.73
C ASP A 182 14.75 8.39 -1.15
N PRO A 183 15.09 9.63 -0.74
CA PRO A 183 16.35 10.25 -1.13
C PRO A 183 17.55 9.46 -0.58
N ALA A 184 17.43 8.86 0.60
CA ALA A 184 18.53 8.12 1.22
C ALA A 184 18.91 6.88 0.41
N SER A 185 17.94 6.09 -0.06
CA SER A 185 18.26 4.95 -0.92
C SER A 185 18.69 5.37 -2.32
N PHE A 186 18.15 6.48 -2.85
CA PHE A 186 18.59 7.03 -4.13
C PHE A 186 20.08 7.42 -4.10
N PHE A 187 20.50 8.18 -3.09
CA PHE A 187 21.90 8.61 -2.98
C PHE A 187 22.89 7.46 -2.75
N ARG A 188 22.48 6.41 -2.03
CA ARG A 188 23.31 5.19 -1.86
C ARG A 188 23.64 4.49 -3.17
N ARG A 189 22.82 4.65 -4.21
CA ARG A 189 23.07 4.07 -5.53
C ARG A 189 24.12 4.85 -6.34
N GLY A 190 24.46 6.07 -5.92
CA GLY A 190 25.46 6.90 -6.59
C GLY A 190 24.99 7.53 -7.89
N PHE A 191 23.68 7.60 -8.15
CA PHE A 191 23.14 8.31 -9.30
C PHE A 191 23.23 9.84 -9.09
N PRO A 192 23.53 10.62 -10.13
CA PRO A 192 23.47 12.07 -10.05
C PRO A 192 22.04 12.55 -9.82
N ILE A 193 21.90 13.71 -9.16
CA ILE A 193 20.58 14.31 -8.91
C ILE A 193 19.91 14.64 -10.24
N PRO A 194 18.71 14.10 -10.51
CA PRO A 194 18.02 14.36 -11.76
C PRO A 194 17.51 15.79 -11.85
N LYS A 195 17.51 16.34 -13.07
CA LYS A 195 16.80 17.58 -13.38
C LYS A 195 15.33 17.27 -13.61
N ALA A 196 14.45 18.02 -12.94
CA ALA A 196 13.01 17.90 -13.14
C ALA A 196 12.64 18.25 -14.59
N LYS A 197 11.93 17.35 -15.26
CA LYS A 197 11.44 17.56 -16.63
C LYS A 197 10.15 18.36 -16.62
N LEU A 198 9.88 19.01 -17.75
CA LEU A 198 8.60 19.68 -17.98
C LEU A 198 7.46 18.65 -18.10
N PRO A 199 6.23 19.04 -17.75
CA PRO A 199 5.07 18.20 -18.03
C PRO A 199 4.96 17.96 -19.55
N PRO A 200 4.52 16.77 -19.96
CA PRO A 200 4.18 16.51 -21.35
C PRO A 200 3.00 17.41 -21.80
N PRO A 201 2.89 17.67 -23.11
CA PRO A 201 1.82 18.49 -23.68
C PRO A 201 0.43 17.87 -23.46
#